data_AF-A6W3Q9-F1
#
_entry.id   AF-A6W3Q9-F1
#
_cell.length_a   1.000
_cell.length_b   1.000
_cell.length_c   1.000
_cell.angle_alpha   90.00
_cell.angle_beta   90.00
_cell.angle_gamma   90.00
#
_symmetry.space_group_name_H-M   'P 1'
#
loop_
_entity.id
_entity.type
_entity.pdbx_description
1 polymer ?
#
loop_
_entity_poly.entity_id
_entity_poly.type
_entity_poly.pdbx_seq_one_letter_code
_entity_poly.pdbx_strand_id
1 'polypeptide(L)' 'MESTKPNTKEWQQTLDALESVAKGKVIAAKEVHEWLNSWGTDNELKAPTFKKDDEI' A
#
# COMPACT_ATOMS: atom_id res chain seq x y z
N MET A 1 6.90 12.83 35.91
CA MET A 1 5.78 12.06 35.35
C MET A 1 5.72 12.38 33.88
N GLU A 2 6.32 11.52 33.06
CA GLU A 2 6.45 11.73 31.62
C GLU A 2 5.06 11.74 30.99
N SER A 3 4.65 12.91 30.50
CA SER A 3 3.39 13.06 29.77
C SER A 3 3.62 12.56 28.35
N THR A 4 3.58 11.24 28.16
CA THR A 4 3.59 10.62 26.83
C THR A 4 2.29 10.98 26.14
N LYS A 5 2.29 12.14 25.45
CA LYS A 5 1.23 12.50 24.52
C LYS A 5 1.16 11.38 23.49
N PRO A 6 -0.01 10.81 23.17
CA PRO A 6 -0.12 9.90 22.04
C PRO A 6 0.43 10.65 20.83
N ASN A 7 1.48 10.09 20.22
CA ASN A 7 2.14 10.71 19.08
C ASN A 7 1.08 10.75 17.99
N THR A 8 0.45 11.90 17.76
CA THR A 8 -0.71 12.07 16.88
C THR A 8 -0.44 11.49 15.50
N LYS A 9 0.84 11.50 15.09
CA LYS A 9 1.37 10.85 13.90
C LYS A 9 1.09 9.35 13.83
N GLU A 10 1.31 8.58 14.90
CA GLU A 10 1.08 7.12 14.91
C GLU A 10 -0.41 6.77 14.86
N TRP A 11 -1.25 7.58 15.52
CA TRP A 11 -2.70 7.46 15.41
C TRP A 11 -3.21 7.78 14.00
N GLN A 12 -2.67 8.83 13.36
CA GLN A 12 -3.02 9.18 11.99
C GLN A 12 -2.60 8.09 11.00
N GLN A 13 -1.45 7.45 11.20
CA GLN A 13 -1.01 6.31 10.40
C GLN A 13 -1.94 5.11 10.55
N THR A 14 -2.45 4.85 11.76
CA THR A 14 -3.39 3.76 12.01
C THR A 14 -4.72 4.02 11.30
N LEU A 15 -5.23 5.25 11.34
CA LEU A 15 -6.44 5.64 10.63
C LEU A 15 -6.29 5.53 9.10
N ASP A 16 -5.14 5.95 8.55
CA ASP A 16 -4.86 5.87 7.10
C ASP A 16 -4.73 4.42 6.61
N ALA A 17 -4.12 3.55 7.43
CA ALA A 17 -4.04 2.12 7.15
C ALA A 17 -5.43 1.46 7.15
N LEU A 18 -6.27 1.76 8.16
CA LEU A 18 -7.65 1.26 8.22
C LEU A 18 -8.49 1.78 7.05
N GLU A 19 -8.31 3.05 6.66
CA GLU A 19 -9.00 3.64 5.51
C GLU A 19 -8.58 2.97 4.19
N SER A 20 -7.30 2.63 4.04
CA SER A 20 -6.79 1.96 2.85
C SER A 20 -7.34 0.54 2.71
N VAL A 21 -7.53 -0.18 3.83
CA VAL A 21 -8.21 -1.48 3.86
C VAL A 21 -9.69 -1.33 3.52
N ALA A 22 -10.37 -0.34 4.10
CA ALA A 22 -11.79 -0.08 3.82
C ALA A 22 -12.05 0.33 2.36
N LYS A 23 -11.10 1.02 1.73
CA LYS A 23 -11.18 1.47 0.33
C LYS A 23 -10.81 0.38 -0.68
N GLY A 24 -10.56 -0.87 -0.25
CA GLY A 24 -10.23 -1.96 -1.16
C GLY A 24 -8.95 -1.71 -1.95
N LYS A 25 -8.04 -0.85 -1.46
CA LYS A 25 -6.77 -0.53 -2.11
C LYS A 25 -5.80 -1.69 -1.91
N VAL A 26 -6.12 -2.85 -2.48
CA VAL A 26 -5.29 -4.03 -2.45
C VAL A 26 -4.64 -4.21 -3.81
N ILE A 27 -3.34 -4.49 -3.82
CA ILE A 27 -2.64 -4.89 -5.03
C ILE A 27 -2.66 -6.41 -5.05
N ALA A 28 -2.99 -7.01 -6.19
CA ALA A 28 -2.99 -8.46 -6.31
C ALA A 28 -1.58 -9.01 -6.06
N ALA A 29 -1.46 -10.00 -5.18
CA ALA A 29 -0.17 -10.60 -4.84
C ALA A 29 0.58 -11.12 -6.08
N LYS A 30 -0.15 -11.59 -7.10
CA LYS A 30 0.40 -12.00 -8.38
C LYS A 30 1.12 -10.86 -9.11
N GLU A 31 0.53 -9.67 -9.17
CA GLU A 31 1.11 -8.51 -9.85
C GLU A 31 2.39 -8.04 -9.14
N VAL A 32 2.43 -8.11 -7.80
CA VAL A 32 3.65 -7.85 -7.02
C VAL A 32 4.72 -8.89 -7.33
N HIS A 33 4.33 -10.16 -7.42
CA HIS A 33 5.27 -11.25 -7.68
C HIS A 33 5.87 -11.18 -9.09
N GLU A 34 5.06 -10.87 -10.11
CA GLU A 34 5.52 -10.66 -11.49
C GLU A 34 6.46 -9.46 -11.58
N TRP A 35 6.15 -8.37 -10.88
CA TRP A 35 7.04 -7.21 -10.79
C TRP A 35 8.39 -7.54 -10.15
N LEU A 36 8.40 -8.20 -8.98
CA LEU A 36 9.64 -8.60 -8.32
C LEU A 36 10.48 -9.56 -9.17
N ASN A 37 9.85 -10.46 -9.92
CA ASN A 37 10.55 -11.39 -10.81
C ASN A 37 11.14 -10.72 -12.07
N SER A 38 10.66 -9.54 -12.43
CA SER A 38 11.15 -8.80 -13.61
C SER A 38 12.41 -7.99 -13.33
N TRP A 39 12.77 -7.77 -12.06
CA TRP A 39 13.93 -6.99 -11.66
C TRP A 39 15.23 -7.59 -12.17
N GLY A 40 16.12 -6.73 -12.68
CA GLY A 40 17.41 -7.17 -13.21
C GLY A 40 17.31 -7.86 -14.58
N THR A 41 16.17 -7.75 -15.25
CA THR A 41 15.98 -8.14 -16.66
C THR A 41 15.76 -6.91 -17.53
N ASP A 42 15.99 -7.01 -18.83
CA ASP A 42 15.67 -5.94 -19.79
C ASP A 42 14.16 -5.61 -19.87
N ASN A 43 13.31 -6.46 -19.29
CA ASN A 43 11.85 -6.32 -19.25
C ASN A 43 11.33 -5.97 -17.86
N GLU A 44 12.11 -5.22 -17.08
CA GLU A 44 11.69 -4.79 -15.75
C GLU A 44 10.33 -4.07 -15.80
N LEU A 45 9.37 -4.63 -15.06
CA LEU A 45 8.02 -4.12 -14.95
C LEU A 45 8.01 -2.93 -13.99
N LYS A 46 7.04 -2.03 -14.19
CA LYS A 46 6.82 -0.93 -13.25
C LYS A 46 6.11 -1.44 -12.00
N ALA A 47 6.36 -0.78 -10.87
CA ALA A 47 5.69 -1.11 -9.62
C ALA A 47 4.17 -1.11 -9.81
N PRO A 48 3.47 -2.17 -9.37
CA PRO A 48 2.03 -2.23 -9.49
C PRO A 48 1.42 -1.12 -8.63
N THR A 49 0.42 -0.44 -9.18
CA THR A 49 -0.33 0.59 -8.47
C THR A 49 -1.69 0.03 -8.12
N PHE A 50 -2.33 0.58 -7.07
CA PHE A 50 -3.70 0.24 -6.74
C PHE A 50 -4.56 0.41 -7.99
N LYS A 51 -5.19 -0.67 -8.46
CA LYS A 51 -6.25 -0.52 -9.46
C LYS A 51 -7.37 0.19 -8.73
N LYS A 52 -7.72 1.40 -9.20
CA LYS A 52 -9.03 1.95 -8.88
C LYS A 52 -10.00 0.95 -9.48
N ASP A 53 -10.62 0.12 -8.64
CA ASP A 53 -11.76 -0.71 -9.03
C ASP A 53 -12.69 0.14 -9.90
N ASP A 54 -13.03 -0.42 -11.07
CA ASP A 54 -14.18 -0.09 -11.90
C ASP A 54 -14.72 1.34 -11.74
N GLU A 55 -14.35 2.22 -12.67
CA GLU A 55 -15.27 3.25 -13.12
C GLU A 55 -16.52 2.52 -13.65
N ILE A 56 -17.55 2.44 -12.80
CA ILE A 56 -18.92 2.02 -13.12
C ILE A 56 -19.42 2.79 -14.34
#